data_AF-A0AAN6RPG0-F1
#
_entry.id   AF-A0AAN6RPG0-F1
#
_cell.length_a   1.000
_cell.length_b   1.000
_cell.length_c   1.000
_cell.angle_alpha   90.00
_cell.angle_beta   90.00
_cell.angle_gamma   90.00
#
_symmetry.space_group_name_H-M   'P 1'
#
loop_
_entity.id
_entity.type
_entity.pdbx_description
1 polymer ?
#
loop_
_entity_poly.entity_id
_entity_poly.type
_entity_poly.pdbx_seq_one_letter_code
_entity_poly.pdbx_strand_id
1 'polypeptide(L)'
;MSSDPAYLPNLAALDALTAANKYVILDFTAVWCPPCKAIAPLFSKLAGQHARPGALAFAKVDVDDATDIAEKFGVTAMPTFLVLVDGEVSGIDAPATVTGGGVVRAAEAEGGKVMMIRGADPRGLVGVVEAVGGLAKDVVVEEKAEEKTEEAAEEKTEEKVEEKTEEKAEEKVEEKAEEKAESA
;
A
#
# COMPACT_ATOMS: atom_id res chain seq x y z
N MET A 1 -6.11 0.36 -17.24
CA MET A 1 -5.58 0.20 -15.87
C MET A 1 -6.76 0.04 -14.93
N SER A 2 -6.75 -0.97 -14.07
CA SER A 2 -7.84 -1.21 -13.11
C SER A 2 -7.84 -0.05 -12.10
N SER A 3 -8.90 0.74 -12.07
CA SER A 3 -9.05 1.87 -11.13
C SER A 3 -9.46 1.42 -9.73
N ASP A 4 -9.55 0.12 -9.50
CA ASP A 4 -10.02 -0.46 -8.25
C ASP A 4 -8.89 -0.57 -7.20
N PRO A 5 -9.16 -0.18 -5.94
CA PRO A 5 -8.23 -0.33 -4.83
C PRO A 5 -7.77 -1.77 -4.63
N ALA A 6 -6.50 -1.95 -4.27
CA ALA A 6 -5.93 -3.27 -3.98
C ALA A 6 -6.58 -3.88 -2.74
N TYR A 7 -6.73 -5.20 -2.71
CA TYR A 7 -7.20 -5.92 -1.54
C TYR A 7 -6.01 -6.48 -0.75
N LEU A 8 -5.95 -6.22 0.55
CA LEU A 8 -4.87 -6.67 1.42
C LEU A 8 -5.34 -7.85 2.29
N PRO A 9 -4.80 -9.06 2.07
CA PRO A 9 -5.20 -10.24 2.83
C PRO A 9 -4.42 -10.44 4.15
N ASN A 10 -3.28 -9.76 4.35
CA ASN A 10 -2.42 -9.95 5.51
C ASN A 10 -1.41 -8.79 5.68
N LEU A 11 -0.71 -8.78 6.82
CA LEU A 11 0.33 -7.80 7.13
C LEU A 11 1.49 -7.75 6.12
N ALA A 12 1.92 -8.89 5.56
CA ALA A 12 3.04 -8.89 4.61
C ALA A 12 2.69 -8.13 3.31
N ALA A 13 1.44 -8.26 2.84
CA ALA A 13 0.95 -7.50 1.70
C ALA A 13 0.86 -6.00 2.01
N LEU A 14 0.49 -5.64 3.25
CA LEU A 14 0.52 -4.25 3.70
C LEU A 14 1.94 -3.69 3.68
N ASP A 15 2.90 -4.41 4.27
CA ASP A 15 4.30 -3.98 4.37
C ASP A 15 4.92 -3.78 2.97
N ALA A 16 4.64 -4.70 2.04
CA ALA A 16 5.06 -4.56 0.65
C ALA A 16 4.44 -3.34 -0.04
N LEU A 17 3.16 -3.05 0.20
CA LEU A 17 2.47 -1.90 -0.38
C LEU A 17 3.03 -0.58 0.15
N THR A 18 3.31 -0.50 1.45
CA THR A 18 3.91 0.68 2.09
C THR A 18 5.39 0.86 1.75
N ALA A 19 6.12 -0.22 1.44
CA ALA A 19 7.49 -0.12 0.95
C ALA A 19 7.53 0.42 -0.49
N ALA A 20 6.52 0.10 -1.30
CA ALA A 20 6.43 0.53 -2.69
C ALA A 20 5.77 1.91 -2.88
N ASN A 21 5.13 2.48 -1.84
CA ASN A 21 4.42 3.74 -1.95
C ASN A 21 4.59 4.57 -0.69
N LYS A 22 4.96 5.84 -0.86
CA LYS A 22 5.14 6.75 0.26
C LYS A 22 3.86 6.99 1.07
N TYR A 23 2.73 7.14 0.38
CA TYR A 23 1.42 7.37 1.00
C TYR A 23 0.48 6.21 0.68
N VAL A 24 -0.16 5.66 1.71
CA VAL A 24 -1.16 4.59 1.55
C VAL A 24 -2.41 4.94 2.32
N ILE A 25 -3.57 4.86 1.65
CA ILE A 25 -4.88 5.04 2.28
C ILE A 25 -5.57 3.69 2.35
N LEU A 26 -5.86 3.25 3.58
CA LEU A 26 -6.54 2.00 3.88
C LEU A 26 -8.03 2.25 4.13
N ASP A 27 -8.88 1.42 3.54
CA ASP A 27 -10.32 1.32 3.81
C ASP A 27 -10.62 0.00 4.52
N PHE A 28 -10.88 0.07 5.82
CA PHE A 28 -11.32 -1.08 6.62
C PHE A 28 -12.82 -1.28 6.43
N THR A 29 -13.19 -2.34 5.74
CA THR A 29 -14.55 -2.67 5.34
C THR A 29 -14.98 -4.05 5.87
N ALA A 30 -16.27 -4.36 5.72
CA ALA A 30 -16.78 -5.72 5.92
C ALA A 30 -17.94 -5.99 4.94
N VAL A 31 -18.09 -7.23 4.48
CA VAL A 31 -19.16 -7.62 3.54
C VAL A 31 -20.57 -7.36 4.10
N TRP A 32 -20.73 -7.53 5.40
CA TRP A 32 -21.99 -7.36 6.12
C TRP A 32 -22.29 -5.90 6.50
N CYS A 33 -21.39 -4.96 6.24
CA CYS A 33 -21.51 -3.55 6.61
C CYS A 33 -22.23 -2.73 5.51
N PRO A 34 -23.49 -2.30 5.69
CA PRO A 34 -24.20 -1.48 4.72
C PRO A 34 -23.56 -0.10 4.43
N PRO A 35 -23.07 0.67 5.44
CA PRO A 35 -22.45 1.97 5.16
C PRO A 35 -21.13 1.84 4.38
N CYS A 36 -20.41 0.72 4.53
CA CYS A 36 -19.21 0.42 3.75
C CYS A 36 -19.53 0.32 2.25
N LYS A 37 -20.64 -0.35 1.89
CA LYS A 37 -21.11 -0.45 0.50
C LYS A 37 -21.49 0.91 -0.10
N ALA A 38 -22.02 1.82 0.72
CA ALA A 38 -22.42 3.15 0.26
C ALA A 38 -21.20 4.04 -0.09
N ILE A 39 -20.10 3.92 0.67
CA ILE A 39 -18.89 4.74 0.45
C ILE A 39 -17.88 4.10 -0.52
N ALA A 40 -17.92 2.78 -0.71
CA ALA A 40 -17.05 2.05 -1.64
C ALA A 40 -16.92 2.66 -3.07
N PRO A 41 -17.99 3.12 -3.75
CA PRO A 41 -17.86 3.73 -5.07
C PRO A 41 -17.16 5.09 -5.03
N LEU A 42 -17.34 5.86 -3.94
CA LEU A 42 -16.60 7.10 -3.74
C LEU A 42 -15.11 6.82 -3.56
N PHE A 43 -14.78 5.82 -2.74
CA PHE A 43 -13.39 5.42 -2.52
C PHE A 43 -12.71 4.91 -3.80
N SER A 44 -13.39 4.08 -4.60
CA SER A 44 -12.88 3.64 -5.91
C SER A 44 -12.69 4.80 -6.89
N LYS A 45 -13.62 5.76 -6.91
CA LYS A 45 -13.48 6.98 -7.72
C LYS A 45 -12.26 7.81 -7.30
N LEU A 46 -12.05 8.00 -6.00
CA LEU A 46 -10.90 8.72 -5.46
C LEU A 46 -9.58 8.02 -5.79
N ALA A 47 -9.55 6.70 -5.67
CA ALA A 47 -8.41 5.89 -6.10
C ALA A 47 -8.11 6.11 -7.59
N GLY A 48 -9.12 6.02 -8.46
CA GLY A 48 -8.94 6.25 -9.90
C GLY A 48 -8.47 7.66 -10.27
N GLN A 49 -8.69 8.65 -9.41
CA GLN A 49 -8.29 10.05 -9.65
C GLN A 49 -6.92 10.41 -9.06
N HIS A 50 -6.56 9.80 -7.93
CA HIS A 50 -5.40 10.20 -7.13
C HIS A 50 -4.32 9.13 -7.01
N ALA A 51 -4.61 7.86 -7.31
CA ALA A 51 -3.62 6.80 -7.23
C ALA A 51 -2.45 7.10 -8.18
N ARG A 52 -1.24 7.00 -7.64
CA ARG A 52 0.02 7.21 -8.33
C ARG A 52 1.00 6.17 -7.84
N PRO A 53 1.50 5.27 -8.71
CA PRO A 53 2.57 4.35 -8.35
C PRO A 53 3.76 5.11 -7.74
N GLY A 54 4.40 4.55 -6.71
CA GLY A 54 5.52 5.17 -5.99
C GLY A 54 5.09 6.22 -4.94
N ALA A 55 4.03 6.98 -5.23
CA ALA A 55 3.62 8.09 -4.39
C ALA A 55 2.37 7.80 -3.52
N LEU A 56 1.24 7.41 -4.11
CA LEU A 56 -0.04 7.26 -3.42
C LEU A 56 -0.79 6.00 -3.86
N ALA A 57 -0.97 5.06 -2.93
CA ALA A 57 -1.76 3.85 -3.13
C ALA A 57 -3.05 3.84 -2.30
N PHE A 58 -4.05 3.12 -2.81
CA PHE A 58 -5.32 2.89 -2.15
C PHE A 58 -5.52 1.40 -1.98
N ALA A 59 -5.87 0.99 -0.76
CA ALA A 59 -6.11 -0.40 -0.43
C ALA A 59 -7.35 -0.58 0.45
N LYS A 60 -7.96 -1.75 0.33
CA LYS A 60 -9.08 -2.22 1.13
C LYS A 60 -8.64 -3.39 1.98
N VAL A 61 -9.13 -3.41 3.21
CA VAL A 61 -8.89 -4.45 4.19
C VAL A 61 -10.25 -4.92 4.67
N ASP A 62 -10.62 -6.18 4.41
CA ASP A 62 -11.79 -6.75 5.07
C ASP A 62 -11.38 -7.23 6.47
N VAL A 63 -12.10 -6.74 7.48
CA VAL A 63 -11.80 -7.07 8.88
C VAL A 63 -12.05 -8.55 9.22
N ASP A 64 -12.89 -9.24 8.45
CA ASP A 64 -13.16 -10.67 8.64
C ASP A 64 -12.06 -11.56 8.04
N ASP A 65 -11.42 -11.13 6.95
CA ASP A 65 -10.35 -11.89 6.27
C ASP A 65 -8.95 -11.53 6.81
N ALA A 66 -8.69 -10.25 7.05
CA ALA A 66 -7.39 -9.70 7.44
C ALA A 66 -7.45 -9.14 8.87
N THR A 67 -7.84 -10.00 9.81
CA THR A 67 -8.02 -9.65 11.23
C THR A 67 -6.72 -9.17 11.87
N ASP A 68 -5.57 -9.71 11.44
CA ASP A 68 -4.24 -9.30 11.89
C ASP A 68 -3.96 -7.81 11.63
N ILE A 69 -4.36 -7.31 10.46
CA ILE A 69 -4.25 -5.89 10.11
C ILE A 69 -5.21 -5.05 10.97
N ALA A 70 -6.46 -5.49 11.09
CA ALA A 70 -7.47 -4.77 11.86
C ALA A 70 -7.08 -4.63 13.35
N GLU A 71 -6.53 -5.69 13.95
CA GLU A 71 -6.03 -5.70 15.33
C GLU A 71 -4.81 -4.78 15.50
N LYS A 72 -3.85 -4.81 14.57
CA LYS A 72 -2.64 -3.96 14.61
C LYS A 72 -2.98 -2.47 14.69
N PHE A 73 -4.03 -2.03 13.99
CA PHE A 73 -4.48 -0.64 13.97
C PHE A 73 -5.66 -0.35 14.91
N GLY A 74 -6.08 -1.32 15.74
CA GLY A 74 -7.15 -1.13 16.72
C GLY A 74 -8.51 -0.79 16.11
N VAL A 75 -8.81 -1.31 14.92
CA VAL A 75 -10.06 -1.01 14.21
C VAL A 75 -11.21 -1.74 14.89
N THR A 76 -12.18 -0.98 15.38
CA THR A 76 -13.35 -1.50 16.12
C THR A 76 -14.68 -1.16 15.47
N ALA A 77 -14.67 -0.35 14.41
CA ALA A 77 -15.86 0.08 13.68
C ALA A 77 -15.55 0.23 12.19
N MET A 78 -16.53 -0.08 11.34
CA MET A 78 -16.40 -0.01 9.88
C MET A 78 -17.50 0.91 9.30
N PRO A 79 -17.21 1.67 8.24
CA PRO A 79 -15.90 1.77 7.61
C PRO A 79 -14.95 2.61 8.47
N THR A 80 -13.66 2.30 8.46
CA THR A 80 -12.62 3.15 9.02
C THR A 80 -11.56 3.38 7.96
N PHE A 81 -11.17 4.64 7.76
CA PHE A 81 -10.09 5.00 6.86
C PHE A 81 -8.86 5.38 7.66
N LEU A 82 -7.69 4.92 7.22
CA LEU A 82 -6.43 5.21 7.87
C LEU A 82 -5.42 5.66 6.82
N VAL A 83 -4.62 6.67 7.16
CA VAL A 83 -3.51 7.13 6.31
C VAL A 83 -2.18 6.66 6.89
N LEU A 84 -1.40 6.01 6.04
CA LEU A 84 -0.01 5.66 6.31
C LEU A 84 0.90 6.55 5.49
N VAL A 85 1.96 7.02 6.12
CA VAL A 85 3.06 7.79 5.51
C VAL A 85 4.35 7.07 5.85
N ASP A 86 5.10 6.64 4.83
CA ASP A 86 6.33 5.86 4.99
C ASP A 86 6.15 4.60 5.87
N GLY A 87 4.96 3.97 5.79
CA GLY A 87 4.61 2.77 6.55
C GLY A 87 4.13 3.00 7.99
N GLU A 88 4.13 4.25 8.47
CA GLU A 88 3.67 4.61 9.81
C GLU A 88 2.36 5.40 9.78
N VAL A 89 1.56 5.29 10.85
CA VAL A 89 0.35 6.10 11.02
C VAL A 89 0.78 7.53 11.28
N SER A 90 0.55 8.42 10.30
CA SER A 90 0.94 9.82 10.41
C SER A 90 -0.23 10.74 10.06
N GLY A 91 -0.28 11.87 10.75
CA GLY A 91 -1.35 12.83 10.57
C GLY A 91 -1.09 13.71 9.34
N ILE A 92 -2.12 13.86 8.51
CA ILE A 92 -2.09 14.74 7.34
C ILE A 92 -2.74 16.09 7.65
N ASP A 93 -2.09 17.17 7.24
CA ASP A 93 -2.64 18.52 7.26
C ASP A 93 -3.74 18.64 6.18
N ALA A 94 -4.96 18.26 6.51
CA ALA A 94 -6.14 18.44 5.65
C ALA A 94 -6.78 19.82 5.93
N PRO A 95 -7.35 20.51 4.91
CA PRO A 95 -7.84 21.87 5.06
C PRO A 95 -8.86 22.03 6.18
N ALA A 96 -8.76 23.17 6.88
CA ALA A 96 -9.40 23.50 8.16
C ALA A 96 -10.93 23.30 8.26
N THR A 97 -11.64 23.08 7.16
CA THR A 97 -13.08 22.70 7.18
C THR A 97 -13.30 21.30 7.77
N VAL A 98 -12.24 20.49 7.85
CA VAL A 98 -12.22 19.20 8.56
C VAL A 98 -12.02 19.37 10.08
N THR A 99 -11.44 20.49 10.52
CA THR A 99 -11.05 20.73 11.93
C THR A 99 -11.75 21.93 12.58
N GLY A 100 -12.55 22.72 11.84
CA GLY A 100 -13.23 23.91 12.33
C GLY A 100 -14.72 23.91 11.99
N GLY A 101 -15.58 23.71 12.99
CA GLY A 101 -17.02 23.99 12.89
C GLY A 101 -17.88 22.86 12.33
N GLY A 102 -17.59 21.62 12.72
CA GLY A 102 -18.60 20.56 12.80
C GLY A 102 -18.94 19.84 11.51
N VAL A 103 -18.02 19.05 10.94
CA VAL A 103 -18.22 17.61 10.70
C VAL A 103 -16.84 16.97 10.51
N VAL A 104 -16.18 16.55 11.59
CA VAL A 104 -15.48 15.25 11.70
C VAL A 104 -15.41 14.96 13.19
N ARG A 105 -16.38 14.18 13.71
CA ARG A 105 -16.37 13.72 15.12
C ARG A 105 -15.51 12.47 15.35
N ALA A 106 -14.85 11.99 14.29
CA ALA A 106 -14.35 10.63 14.18
C ALA A 106 -12.89 10.54 13.69
N ALA A 107 -12.24 11.67 13.47
CA ALA A 107 -10.81 11.74 13.23
C ALA A 107 -10.12 12.12 14.52
N GLU A 108 -9.28 11.22 15.01
CA GLU A 108 -8.31 11.57 16.04
C GLU A 108 -7.30 12.49 15.35
N ALA A 109 -7.36 13.77 15.73
CA ALA A 109 -6.49 14.80 15.20
C ALA A 109 -5.57 15.32 16.30
N GLU A 110 -4.36 14.78 16.40
CA GLU A 110 -3.31 15.40 17.22
C GLU A 110 -2.70 16.58 16.44
N GLY A 111 -2.68 17.77 17.06
CA GLY A 111 -2.06 18.95 16.48
C GLY A 111 -2.74 19.52 15.22
N GLY A 112 -3.99 19.14 14.92
CA GLY A 112 -4.72 19.60 13.72
C GLY A 112 -4.53 18.73 12.48
N LYS A 113 -3.80 17.61 12.61
CA LYS A 113 -3.53 16.65 11.53
C LYS A 113 -4.48 15.46 11.61
N VAL A 114 -5.03 15.01 10.49
CA VAL A 114 -5.98 13.88 10.45
C VAL A 114 -5.25 12.58 10.16
N MET A 115 -5.37 11.60 11.06
CA MET A 115 -4.75 10.28 10.93
C MET A 115 -5.74 9.19 10.50
N MET A 116 -6.94 9.25 11.06
CA MET A 116 -7.97 8.23 10.93
C MET A 116 -9.31 8.92 10.64
N ILE A 117 -10.21 8.27 9.91
CA ILE A 117 -11.59 8.72 9.72
C ILE A 117 -12.49 7.55 10.04
N ARG A 118 -13.25 7.64 11.13
CA ARG A 118 -14.23 6.61 11.48
C ARG A 118 -15.60 6.92 10.85
N GLY A 119 -16.22 5.88 10.30
CA GLY A 119 -17.52 5.94 9.65
C GLY A 119 -17.48 6.40 8.19
N ALA A 120 -18.63 6.31 7.54
CA ALA A 120 -18.80 6.67 6.13
C ALA A 120 -18.94 8.19 5.96
N ASP A 121 -17.89 8.95 6.27
CA ASP A 121 -17.86 10.41 6.07
C ASP A 121 -17.25 10.77 4.70
N PRO A 122 -18.07 11.10 3.69
CA PRO A 122 -17.55 11.40 2.36
C PRO A 122 -16.77 12.72 2.31
N ARG A 123 -17.06 13.69 3.19
CA ARG A 123 -16.40 15.00 3.17
C ARG A 123 -15.01 14.90 3.78
N GLY A 124 -14.90 14.22 4.92
CA GLY A 124 -13.63 13.92 5.56
C GLY A 124 -12.73 13.11 4.62
N LEU A 125 -13.29 12.07 3.99
CA LEU A 125 -12.53 11.22 3.07
C LEU A 125 -12.00 12.02 1.86
N VAL A 126 -12.84 12.83 1.21
CA VAL A 126 -12.40 13.67 0.08
C VAL A 126 -11.33 14.65 0.53
N GLY A 127 -11.53 15.35 1.66
CA GLY A 127 -10.57 16.34 2.14
C GLY A 127 -9.19 15.76 2.45
N VAL A 128 -9.14 14.57 3.06
CA VAL A 128 -7.88 13.86 3.32
C VAL A 128 -7.24 13.37 2.02
N VAL A 129 -8.01 12.76 1.12
CA VAL A 129 -7.46 12.28 -0.16
C VAL A 129 -6.94 13.43 -1.02
N GLU A 130 -7.62 14.58 -1.04
CA GLU A 130 -7.14 15.76 -1.77
C GLU A 130 -5.85 16.32 -1.15
N ALA A 131 -5.74 16.34 0.18
CA ALA A 131 -4.53 16.77 0.87
C ALA A 131 -3.34 15.83 0.59
N VAL A 132 -3.53 14.52 0.79
CA VAL A 132 -2.51 13.50 0.49
C VAL A 132 -2.17 13.50 -1.00
N GLY A 133 -3.16 13.59 -1.87
CA GLY A 133 -2.96 13.66 -3.32
C GLY A 133 -2.28 14.96 -3.78
N GLY A 134 -2.35 16.04 -2.98
CA GLY A 134 -1.53 17.23 -3.14
C GLY A 134 -0.07 16.93 -2.83
N LEU A 135 0.22 16.41 -1.63
CA LEU A 135 1.57 16.07 -1.18
C LEU A 135 2.24 15.00 -2.07
N ALA A 136 1.46 14.01 -2.51
CA ALA A 136 1.93 12.96 -3.41
C ALA A 136 2.36 13.52 -4.78
N LYS A 137 1.82 14.64 -5.25
CA LYS A 137 2.28 15.29 -6.49
C LYS A 137 3.68 15.86 -6.34
N ASP A 138 4.01 16.40 -5.17
CA ASP A 138 5.32 16.96 -4.88
C ASP A 138 6.39 15.85 -4.77
N VAL A 139 6.02 14.69 -4.26
CA VAL A 139 6.92 13.52 -4.12
C VAL A 139 7.32 12.92 -5.47
N VAL A 140 6.41 12.84 -6.45
CA VAL A 140 6.78 12.37 -7.80
C VAL A 140 7.75 13.33 -8.50
N VAL A 141 7.86 14.59 -8.05
CA VAL A 141 8.85 15.54 -8.58
C VAL A 141 10.24 15.23 -8.03
N GLU A 142 10.34 14.77 -6.77
CA GLU A 142 11.59 14.32 -6.16
C GLU A 142 12.02 12.94 -6.67
N GLU A 143 11.08 11.99 -6.77
CA GLU A 143 11.38 10.63 -7.26
C GLU A 143 11.80 10.64 -8.75
N LYS A 144 11.26 11.54 -9.58
CA LYS A 144 11.72 11.71 -10.97
C LYS A 144 13.16 12.26 -11.08
N ALA A 145 13.69 12.84 -10.01
CA ALA A 145 15.10 13.20 -9.93
C ALA A 145 15.99 11.98 -9.57
N GLU A 146 15.47 11.00 -8.82
CA GLU A 146 16.15 9.75 -8.45
C GLU A 146 15.97 8.61 -9.48
N GLU A 147 14.86 8.56 -10.23
CA GLU A 147 14.61 7.58 -11.30
C GLU A 147 15.66 7.70 -12.43
N LYS A 148 16.24 8.88 -12.62
CA LYS A 148 17.35 9.08 -13.58
C LYS A 148 18.65 8.39 -13.18
N THR A 149 18.75 7.89 -11.94
CA THR A 149 19.92 7.16 -11.43
C THR A 149 19.72 5.64 -11.36
N GLU A 150 18.48 5.15 -11.32
CA GLU A 150 18.19 3.72 -11.16
C GLU A 150 17.94 2.98 -12.49
N GLU A 151 17.47 3.68 -13.55
CA GLU A 151 17.33 3.09 -14.90
C GLU A 151 18.68 2.62 -15.49
N ALA A 152 19.81 3.13 -14.98
CA ALA A 152 21.16 2.67 -15.34
C ALA A 152 21.60 1.37 -14.63
N ALA A 153 20.87 0.90 -13.62
CA ALA A 153 21.24 -0.26 -12.81
C ALA A 153 20.59 -1.56 -13.29
N GLU A 154 19.39 -1.50 -13.87
CA GLU A 154 18.60 -2.70 -14.24
C GLU A 154 19.10 -3.39 -15.53
N GLU A 155 19.74 -2.66 -16.46
CA GLU A 155 20.29 -3.26 -17.71
C GLU A 155 21.51 -4.18 -17.47
N LYS A 156 22.19 -4.10 -16.32
CA LYS A 156 23.41 -4.89 -16.04
C LYS A 156 23.17 -6.25 -15.38
N THR A 157 21.94 -6.55 -14.97
CA THR A 157 21.62 -7.78 -14.23
C THR A 157 21.17 -8.94 -15.12
N GLU A 158 20.68 -8.69 -16.33
CA GLU A 158 20.22 -9.77 -17.23
C GLU A 158 21.38 -10.44 -18.01
N GLU A 159 22.43 -9.71 -18.41
CA GLU A 159 23.55 -10.31 -19.16
C GLU A 159 24.42 -11.27 -18.31
N LYS A 160 24.42 -11.11 -16.98
CA LYS A 160 25.29 -11.90 -16.08
C LYS A 160 24.68 -13.23 -15.62
N VAL A 161 23.40 -13.46 -15.89
CA VAL A 161 22.69 -14.67 -15.45
C VAL A 161 22.84 -15.81 -16.46
N GLU A 162 22.93 -15.52 -17.75
CA GLU A 162 23.00 -16.57 -18.78
C GLU A 162 24.36 -17.30 -18.82
N GLU A 163 25.49 -16.60 -18.63
CA GLU A 163 26.84 -17.22 -18.70
C GLU A 163 27.11 -18.21 -17.55
N LYS A 164 26.43 -18.05 -16.40
CA LYS A 164 26.68 -18.86 -15.20
C LYS A 164 25.92 -20.20 -15.18
N THR A 165 25.06 -20.42 -16.17
CA THR A 165 24.20 -21.60 -16.25
C THR A 165 24.85 -22.80 -16.94
N GLU A 166 25.87 -22.57 -17.78
CA GLU A 166 26.56 -23.65 -18.50
C GLU A 166 27.65 -24.35 -17.66
N GLU A 167 28.35 -23.64 -16.78
CA GLU A 167 29.47 -24.25 -16.00
C GLU A 167 28.99 -25.23 -14.92
N LYS A 168 27.77 -25.08 -14.41
CA LYS A 168 27.24 -25.92 -13.31
C LYS A 168 26.63 -27.24 -13.78
N ALA A 169 26.49 -27.45 -15.09
CA ALA A 169 25.92 -28.67 -15.65
C ALA A 169 26.96 -29.81 -15.76
N GLU A 170 28.25 -29.49 -15.87
CA GLU A 170 29.30 -30.50 -16.11
C GLU A 170 29.78 -31.19 -14.81
N GLU A 171 29.80 -30.50 -13.67
CA GLU A 171 30.29 -31.07 -12.39
C GLU A 171 29.35 -32.15 -11.80
N LYS A 172 28.08 -32.18 -12.17
CA LYS A 172 27.07 -33.09 -11.57
C LYS A 172 27.03 -34.49 -12.20
N VAL A 173 27.82 -34.74 -13.25
CA VAL A 173 27.85 -36.03 -13.96
C VAL A 173 28.89 -37.00 -13.38
N GLU A 174 29.96 -36.51 -12.75
CA GLU A 174 31.04 -37.37 -12.23
C GLU A 174 30.72 -38.01 -10.86
N GLU A 175 30.02 -37.33 -9.96
CA GLU A 175 29.78 -37.85 -8.59
C GLU A 175 28.81 -39.05 -8.55
N LYS A 176 27.97 -39.24 -9.59
CA LYS A 176 26.99 -40.33 -9.64
C LYS A 176 27.56 -41.66 -10.16
N ALA A 177 28.82 -41.69 -10.58
CA ALA A 177 29.47 -42.89 -11.11
C ALA A 177 30.10 -43.79 -10.02
N GLU A 178 30.50 -43.24 -8.87
CA GLU A 178 31.27 -44.00 -7.86
C GLU A 178 30.41 -44.80 -6.86
N GLU A 179 29.18 -44.39 -6.55
CA GLU A 179 28.35 -45.11 -5.55
C GLU A 179 27.80 -46.46 -6.05
N LYS A 180 27.91 -46.76 -7.36
CA LYS A 180 27.42 -48.03 -7.94
C LYS A 180 28.46 -49.17 -7.97
N ALA A 181 29.69 -48.92 -7.52
CA ALA A 181 30.78 -49.91 -7.52
C ALA A 181 30.94 -50.72 -6.22
N GLU A 182 30.27 -50.33 -5.12
CA GLU A 182 30.45 -50.94 -3.80
C GLU A 182 29.23 -51.77 -3.35
N SER A 183 28.69 -52.58 -4.26
CA SER A 183 27.72 -53.66 -3.95
C SER A 183 27.69 -54.77 -5.01
N ALA A 184 28.82 -55.04 -5.65
CA ALA A 184 29.02 -56.18 -6.56
C ALA A 184 30.25 -56.99 -6.16
#